data_AF-A0ABD5YS83-F1
#
_entry.id   AF-A0ABD5YS83-F1
#
_cell.length_a   1.000
_cell.length_b   1.000
_cell.length_c   1.000
_cell.angle_alpha   90.00
_cell.angle_beta   90.00
_cell.angle_gamma   90.00
#
_symmetry.space_group_name_H-M   'P 1'
#
loop_
_entity.id
_entity.type
_entity.pdbx_description
1 polymer ?
#
loop_
_entity_poly.entity_id
_entity_poly.type
_entity_poly.pdbx_seq_one_letter_code
_entity_poly.pdbx_strand_id
1 'polypeptide(L)' 'MSKTTTLLDLVCAQRKQIQVILALIVSMGLFLLLSVLFVGPGDQSFPILVIDIILVIGTFIFFSVTYWFCTKRAMDN' A
#
# COMPACT_ATOMS: atom_id res chain seq x y z
N MET A 1 21.82 7.93 -19.86
CA MET A 1 20.95 7.75 -18.68
C MET A 1 20.24 6.41 -18.79
N SER A 2 20.19 5.62 -17.71
CA SER A 2 19.54 4.31 -17.72
C SER A 2 18.01 4.47 -17.71
N LYS A 3 17.27 3.69 -18.52
CA LYS A 3 15.80 3.76 -18.58
C LYS A 3 15.12 3.56 -17.22
N THR A 4 15.77 2.86 -16.30
CA THR A 4 15.33 2.68 -14.92
C THR A 4 15.31 3.99 -14.12
N THR A 5 16.25 4.91 -14.34
CA THR A 5 16.26 6.19 -13.60
C THR A 5 15.15 7.12 -14.05
N THR A 6 14.81 7.14 -15.34
CA THR A 6 13.68 7.93 -15.86
C THR A 6 12.33 7.42 -15.38
N LEU A 7 12.14 6.10 -15.27
CA LEU A 7 10.92 5.51 -14.72
C LEU A 7 10.78 5.81 -13.23
N LEU A 8 11.86 5.71 -12.46
CA LEU A 8 11.87 6.03 -11.03
C LEU A 8 11.58 7.52 -10.78
N ASP A 9 12.14 8.43 -11.58
CA ASP A 9 11.83 9.86 -11.45
C ASP A 9 10.37 10.17 -11.81
N LEU A 10 9.77 9.49 -12.79
CA LEU A 10 8.34 9.61 -13.10
C LEU A 10 7.46 9.17 -11.91
N VAL A 11 7.76 8.01 -11.32
CA VAL A 11 7.02 7.50 -10.14
C VAL A 11 7.15 8.48 -8.96
N CYS A 12 8.35 9.01 -8.74
CA CYS A 12 8.58 9.99 -7.68
C CYS A 12 7.93 11.36 -7.96
N ALA A 13 7.74 11.76 -9.22
CA ALA A 13 6.95 12.95 -9.56
C ALA A 13 5.47 12.79 -9.18
N GLN A 14 4.97 11.56 -9.18
CA GLN A 14 3.59 11.21 -8.82
C GLN A 14 3.38 11.00 -7.30
N ARG A 15 4.35 11.38 -6.46
CA ARG A 15 4.32 11.15 -4.99
C ARG A 15 3.03 11.61 -4.30
N LYS A 16 2.43 12.73 -4.72
CA LYS A 16 1.16 13.22 -4.16
C LYS A 16 0.03 12.19 -4.30
N GLN A 17 0.00 11.44 -5.40
CA GLN A 17 -1.00 10.39 -5.58
C GLN A 17 -0.70 9.15 -4.73
N ILE A 18 0.58 8.82 -4.50
CA ILE A 18 0.96 7.74 -3.58
C ILE A 18 0.42 8.03 -2.17
N GLN A 19 0.44 9.30 -1.74
CA GLN A 19 -0.14 9.68 -0.45
C GLN A 19 -1.65 9.44 -0.38
N VAL A 20 -2.39 9.69 -1.46
CA VAL A 20 -3.83 9.39 -1.55
C VAL A 20 -4.06 7.87 -1.53
N ILE A 21 -3.24 7.10 -2.26
CA ILE A 21 -3.30 5.64 -2.26
C ILE A 21 -3.05 5.09 -0.86
N LEU A 22 -2.05 5.61 -0.13
CA LEU A 22 -1.79 5.22 1.26
C LEU A 22 -2.99 5.51 2.18
N ALA A 23 -3.61 6.68 2.06
CA ALA A 23 -4.82 7.00 2.82
C ALA A 23 -5.97 6.03 2.52
N LEU A 24 -6.14 5.66 1.24
CA LEU A 24 -7.13 4.69 0.81
C LEU A 24 -6.84 3.30 1.39
N ILE A 25 -5.59 2.83 1.34
CA ILE A 25 -5.18 1.54 1.92
C ILE A 25 -5.42 1.52 3.43
N VAL A 26 -5.14 2.63 4.14
CA VAL A 26 -5.45 2.75 5.58
C VAL A 26 -6.96 2.64 5.84
N SER A 27 -7.79 3.29 5.02
CA SER A 27 -9.25 3.17 5.14
C SER A 27 -9.75 1.74 4.88
N MET A 28 -9.19 1.06 3.86
CA MET A 28 -9.49 -0.34 3.59
C MET A 28 -9.06 -1.24 4.74
N GLY A 29 -7.88 -1.01 5.31
CA GLY A 29 -7.38 -1.74 6.47
C GLY A 29 -8.28 -1.58 7.70
N LEU A 30 -8.82 -0.38 7.95
CA LEU A 30 -9.77 -0.13 9.02
C LEU A 30 -11.07 -0.93 8.83
N PHE A 31 -11.63 -0.93 7.62
CA PHE A 31 -12.82 -1.74 7.33
C PHE A 31 -12.55 -3.24 7.48
N LEU A 32 -11.37 -3.71 7.05
CA LEU A 32 -10.93 -5.08 7.24
C LEU A 32 -10.85 -5.47 8.72
N LEU A 33 -10.32 -4.57 9.54
CA LEU A 33 -10.21 -4.77 10.99
C LEU A 33 -11.58 -4.94 11.64
N LEU A 34 -12.57 -4.19 11.17
CA LEU A 34 -13.97 -4.39 11.57
C LEU A 34 -14.49 -5.76 11.11
N SER A 35 -14.21 -6.18 9.87
CA SER A 35 -14.63 -7.49 9.36
C SER A 35 -14.08 -8.68 10.15
N VAL A 36 -12.85 -8.57 10.68
CA VAL A 36 -12.22 -9.60 11.54
C VAL A 36 -13.05 -9.87 12.81
N LEU A 37 -13.81 -8.88 13.31
CA LEU A 37 -14.67 -9.05 14.48
C LEU A 37 -15.90 -9.91 14.21
N PHE A 38 -16.29 -10.10 12.95
CA PHE A 38 -17.52 -10.77 12.56
C PHE A 38 -17.32 -12.09 11.81
N VAL A 39 -16.15 -12.31 11.21
CA VAL A 39 -15.86 -13.49 10.37
C VAL A 39 -14.92 -14.44 11.10
N GLY A 40 -15.39 -15.65 11.39
CA GLY A 40 -14.66 -16.66 12.16
C GLY A 40 -14.14 -17.83 11.31
N PRO A 41 -13.21 -18.63 11.85
CA PRO A 41 -12.76 -19.85 11.18
C PRO A 41 -13.92 -20.84 11.06
N GLY A 42 -14.32 -21.15 9.83
CA GLY A 42 -15.49 -21.98 9.50
C GLY A 42 -16.49 -21.29 8.58
N ASP A 43 -16.43 -19.96 8.49
CA ASP A 43 -17.22 -19.19 7.53
C ASP A 43 -16.66 -19.32 6.11
N GLN A 44 -17.55 -19.33 5.12
CA GLN A 44 -17.17 -19.33 3.70
C GLN A 44 -16.34 -18.09 3.30
N SER A 45 -16.49 -16.99 4.04
CA SER A 45 -15.78 -15.73 3.86
C SER A 45 -14.42 -15.67 4.55
N PHE A 46 -14.10 -16.60 5.47
CA PHE A 46 -12.82 -16.62 6.18
C PHE A 46 -11.58 -16.64 5.25
N PRO A 47 -11.50 -17.49 4.21
CA PRO A 47 -10.35 -17.47 3.30
C PRO A 47 -10.22 -16.15 2.54
N ILE A 48 -11.35 -15.51 2.21
CA ILE A 48 -11.36 -14.20 1.52
C ILE A 48 -10.77 -13.14 2.44
N LEU A 49 -11.19 -13.13 3.71
CA LEU A 49 -10.65 -12.22 4.73
C LEU A 49 -9.12 -12.34 4.86
N VAL A 50 -8.59 -13.56 4.88
CA VAL A 50 -7.13 -13.79 4.98
C VAL A 50 -6.39 -13.23 3.76
N ILE A 51 -6.91 -13.46 2.56
CA ILE A 51 -6.30 -12.95 1.32
C ILE A 51 -6.33 -11.42 1.30
N ASP A 52 -7.45 -10.81 1.70
CA ASP A 52 -7.60 -9.36 1.76
C ASP A 52 -6.62 -8.73 2.78
N ILE A 53 -6.43 -9.35 3.94
CA ILE A 53 -5.42 -8.91 4.92
C ILE A 53 -4.02 -8.91 4.30
N ILE A 54 -3.64 -9.99 3.63
CA ILE A 54 -2.33 -10.10 2.98
C ILE A 54 -2.17 -9.04 1.89
N LEU A 55 -3.19 -8.83 1.06
CA LEU A 55 -3.19 -7.81 0.01
C LEU A 55 -3.04 -6.40 0.59
N VAL A 56 -3.79 -6.06 1.63
CA VAL A 56 -3.73 -4.74 2.26
C VAL A 56 -2.38 -4.50 2.93
N ILE A 57 -1.86 -5.47 3.69
CA ILE A 57 -0.54 -5.34 4.33
C ILE A 57 0.56 -5.25 3.27
N GLY A 58 0.53 -6.11 2.26
CA GLY A 58 1.53 -6.14 1.20
C GLY A 58 1.57 -4.84 0.39
N THR A 59 0.40 -4.34 0.00
CA THR A 59 0.30 -3.05 -0.72
C THR A 59 0.69 -1.88 0.17
N PHE A 60 0.28 -1.86 1.45
CA PHE A 60 0.69 -0.82 2.39
C PHE A 60 2.21 -0.72 2.50
N ILE A 61 2.90 -1.85 2.72
CA ILE A 61 4.36 -1.90 2.80
C ILE A 61 4.97 -1.41 1.49
N PHE A 62 4.52 -1.92 0.35
CA PHE A 62 5.06 -1.55 -0.96
C PHE A 62 4.95 -0.05 -1.24
N PHE A 63 3.76 0.53 -1.05
CA PHE A 63 3.54 1.96 -1.30
C PHE A 63 4.26 2.84 -0.27
N SER A 64 4.33 2.42 0.99
CA SER A 64 5.04 3.15 2.05
C SER A 64 6.55 3.20 1.77
N VAL A 65 7.15 2.06 1.42
CA VAL A 65 8.57 1.98 1.03
C VAL A 65 8.84 2.83 -0.21
N THR A 66 7.96 2.77 -1.21
CA THR A 66 8.11 3.59 -2.44
C THR A 66 8.04 5.08 -2.12
N TYR A 67 7.07 5.50 -1.29
CA TYR A 67 6.94 6.88 -0.84
C TYR A 67 8.18 7.35 -0.07
N TRP A 68 8.67 6.52 0.86
CA TRP A 68 9.85 6.82 1.65
C TRP A 68 11.11 6.93 0.78
N PHE A 69 11.31 5.98 -0.15
CA PHE A 69 12.43 5.99 -1.09
C PHE A 69 12.44 7.26 -1.96
N CYS A 70 11.28 7.61 -2.53
CA CYS A 70 11.15 8.86 -3.28
C CYS A 70 11.41 10.08 -2.40
N THR A 71 10.94 10.06 -1.14
CA THR A 71 11.15 11.15 -0.18
C THR A 71 12.61 11.36 0.15
N LYS A 72 13.33 10.29 0.44
CA LYS A 72 14.77 10.33 0.70
C LYS A 72 15.55 10.87 -0.50
N ARG A 73 15.27 10.38 -1.71
CA ARG A 73 15.92 10.85 -2.95
C ARG A 73 15.71 12.35 -3.22
N ALA A 74 14.58 12.92 -2.79
CA ALA A 74 14.32 14.36 -2.94
C ALA A 74 14.97 15.22 -1.85
N MET A 75 15.47 14.62 -0.76
CA MET A 75 16.24 15.31 0.27
C MET A 75 17.76 15.22 -0.01
N ASP A 76 18.19 14.16 -0.69
CA ASP A 76 19.58 13.93 -1.09
C ASP A 76 20.00 14.77 -2.32
N ASN A 77 19.03 15.34 -3.06
CA ASN A 77 19.21 16.30 -4.16
C ASN A 77 18.84 17.71 -3.72
#